data_AF-A0A7D5D4G7-F1
#
_entry.id   AF-A0A7D5D4G7-F1
#
_cell.length_a   1.000
_cell.length_b   1.000
_cell.length_c   1.000
_cell.angle_alpha   90.00
_cell.angle_beta   90.00
_cell.angle_gamma   90.00
#
_symmetry.space_group_name_H-M   'P 1'
#
loop_
_entity.id
_entity.type
_entity.pdbx_description
1 polymer ?
#
loop_
_entity_poly.entity_id
_entity_poly.type
_entity_poly.pdbx_seq_one_letter_code
_entity_poly.pdbx_strand_id
1 'polypeptide(L)'
;MVERFDKVYGEALTPIFVHGLQVAIDGNEEEKKKCYSISEANIPDTDEFSEEEGAYAQNAMISLYYFLGNALSEDGASIQGAIGLMLENLDLLNYESDHNYDQSTMILNEITVVLDMISVIVRAPSSDATLANSTARGYML
;
A
#
# COMPACT_ATOMS: atom_id res chain seq x y z
N MET A 1 -1.48 -10.17 0.27
CA MET A 1 -1.53 -9.91 1.73
C MET A 1 -2.98 -9.84 2.21
N VAL A 2 -3.74 -8.79 1.86
CA VAL A 2 -5.16 -8.66 2.25
C VAL A 2 -6.06 -9.80 1.73
N GLU A 3 -5.83 -10.31 0.53
CA GLU A 3 -6.57 -11.49 0.00
C GLU A 3 -6.31 -12.78 0.80
N ARG A 4 -5.09 -12.95 1.35
CA ARG A 4 -4.77 -14.10 2.19
C ARG A 4 -5.49 -13.97 3.53
N PHE A 5 -5.50 -12.77 4.11
CA PHE A 5 -6.26 -12.45 5.31
C PHE A 5 -7.76 -12.75 5.16
N ASP A 6 -8.40 -12.24 4.09
CA ASP A 6 -9.81 -12.52 3.78
C ASP A 6 -10.10 -14.02 3.71
N LYS A 7 -9.18 -14.78 3.11
CA LYS A 7 -9.31 -16.24 2.98
C LYS A 7 -9.15 -16.97 4.31
N VAL A 8 -8.24 -16.53 5.17
CA VAL A 8 -7.93 -17.19 6.46
C VAL A 8 -9.01 -16.87 7.49
N TYR A 9 -9.45 -15.62 7.57
CA TYR A 9 -10.38 -15.16 8.60
C TYR A 9 -11.84 -15.00 8.13
N GLY A 10 -12.11 -15.12 6.83
CA GLY A 10 -13.46 -14.97 6.28
C GLY A 10 -13.93 -13.52 6.18
N GLU A 11 -12.98 -12.58 6.21
CA GLU A 11 -13.21 -11.14 6.15
C GLU A 11 -13.31 -10.62 4.70
N ALA A 12 -13.63 -9.34 4.53
CA ALA A 12 -13.82 -8.69 3.23
C ALA A 12 -13.03 -7.38 3.10
N LEU A 13 -11.73 -7.43 3.41
CA LEU A 13 -10.82 -6.30 3.33
C LEU A 13 -10.31 -6.00 1.92
N THR A 14 -10.18 -7.00 1.05
CA THR A 14 -9.67 -6.80 -0.32
C THR A 14 -10.48 -5.77 -1.11
N PRO A 15 -11.83 -5.82 -1.13
CA PRO A 15 -12.63 -4.80 -1.81
C PRO A 15 -12.43 -3.39 -1.26
N ILE A 16 -12.26 -3.26 0.07
CA ILE A 16 -11.99 -1.98 0.74
C ILE A 16 -10.62 -1.45 0.28
N PHE A 17 -9.61 -2.31 0.31
CA PHE A 17 -8.24 -1.94 -0.03
C PHE A 17 -8.13 -1.48 -1.49
N VAL A 18 -8.65 -2.27 -2.43
CA VAL A 18 -8.62 -1.95 -3.87
C VAL A 18 -9.41 -0.68 -4.18
N HIS A 19 -10.59 -0.53 -3.59
CA HIS A 19 -11.40 0.68 -3.80
C HIS A 19 -10.71 1.93 -3.23
N GLY A 20 -10.09 1.81 -2.05
CA GLY A 20 -9.37 2.90 -1.42
C GLY A 20 -8.19 3.39 -2.27
N LEU A 21 -7.40 2.48 -2.86
CA LEU A 21 -6.32 2.85 -3.79
C LEU A 21 -6.86 3.62 -5.00
N GLN A 22 -7.96 3.13 -5.59
CA GLN A 22 -8.57 3.77 -6.75
C GLN A 22 -9.10 5.18 -6.41
N VAL A 23 -9.71 5.35 -5.24
CA VAL A 23 -10.22 6.65 -4.76
C VAL A 23 -9.09 7.61 -4.39
N ALA A 24 -7.98 7.12 -3.85
CA ALA A 24 -6.82 7.96 -3.54
C ALA A 24 -6.26 8.63 -4.81
N ILE A 25 -6.28 7.91 -5.95
CA ILE A 25 -5.77 8.39 -7.24
C ILE A 25 -6.81 9.27 -7.95
N ASP A 26 -8.01 8.74 -8.19
CA ASP A 26 -8.99 9.35 -9.11
C ASP A 26 -10.21 9.96 -8.40
N GLY A 27 -10.37 9.73 -7.10
CA GLY A 27 -11.54 10.17 -6.34
C GLY A 27 -11.55 11.66 -6.08
N ASN A 28 -12.75 12.20 -5.95
CA ASN A 28 -12.94 13.57 -5.46
C ASN A 28 -12.72 13.65 -3.93
N GLU A 29 -12.68 14.86 -3.39
CA GLU A 29 -12.38 15.07 -1.96
C GLU A 29 -13.38 14.39 -1.01
N GLU A 30 -14.67 14.36 -1.35
CA GLU A 30 -15.71 13.72 -0.53
C GLU A 30 -15.55 12.19 -0.53
N GLU A 31 -15.29 11.62 -1.71
CA GLU A 31 -15.01 10.19 -1.86
C GLU A 31 -13.76 9.78 -1.07
N LYS A 32 -12.70 10.60 -1.15
CA LYS A 32 -11.46 10.40 -0.39
C LYS A 32 -11.69 10.46 1.11
N LYS A 33 -12.42 11.45 1.63
CA LYS A 33 -12.77 11.54 3.05
C LYS A 33 -13.57 10.33 3.52
N LYS A 34 -14.54 9.89 2.73
CA LYS A 34 -15.34 8.70 3.04
C LYS A 34 -14.47 7.45 3.07
N CYS A 35 -13.63 7.24 2.07
CA CYS A 35 -12.72 6.08 2.02
C CYS A 35 -11.67 6.13 3.12
N TYR A 36 -11.20 7.31 3.52
CA TYR A 36 -10.28 7.50 4.64
C TYR A 36 -10.87 6.96 5.94
N SER A 37 -12.09 7.39 6.30
CA SER A 37 -12.79 6.90 7.49
C SER A 37 -13.14 5.42 7.42
N ILE A 38 -13.53 4.91 6.24
CA ILE A 38 -13.78 3.48 6.06
C ILE A 38 -12.50 2.67 6.26
N SER A 39 -11.37 3.15 5.71
CA SER A 39 -10.09 2.45 5.83
C SER A 39 -9.62 2.39 7.28
N GLU A 40 -9.70 3.51 8.01
CA GLU A 40 -9.37 3.59 9.44
C GLU A 40 -10.19 2.59 10.28
N ALA A 41 -11.51 2.55 10.05
CA ALA A 41 -12.42 1.70 10.81
C ALA A 41 -12.26 0.20 10.52
N ASN A 42 -11.54 -0.18 9.46
CA ASN A 42 -11.34 -1.57 9.04
C ASN A 42 -9.88 -2.01 9.15
N ILE A 43 -9.01 -1.26 9.86
CA ILE A 43 -7.66 -1.74 10.17
C ILE A 43 -7.78 -2.94 11.12
N PRO A 44 -7.30 -4.14 10.74
CA PRO A 44 -7.31 -5.31 11.62
C PRO A 44 -6.55 -5.06 12.92
N ASP A 45 -7.09 -5.53 14.04
CA ASP A 45 -6.41 -5.55 15.33
C ASP A 45 -5.57 -6.84 15.44
N THR A 46 -4.25 -6.71 15.59
CA THR A 46 -3.34 -7.85 15.73
C THR A 46 -3.52 -8.60 17.05
N ASP A 47 -4.18 -8.01 18.04
CA ASP A 47 -4.58 -8.73 19.25
C ASP A 47 -5.75 -9.71 18.97
N GLU A 48 -6.57 -9.43 17.94
CA GLU A 48 -7.66 -10.29 17.46
C GLU A 48 -7.19 -11.25 16.36
N PHE A 49 -6.28 -10.79 15.50
CA PHE A 49 -5.73 -11.55 14.36
C PHE A 49 -4.23 -11.75 14.55
N SER A 50 -3.86 -12.65 15.46
CA SER A 50 -2.48 -12.81 15.93
C SER A 50 -1.53 -13.56 14.98
N GLU A 51 -2.05 -14.16 13.90
CA GLU A 51 -1.20 -14.82 12.90
C GLU A 51 -0.59 -13.79 11.94
N GLU A 52 0.41 -14.23 11.16
CA GLU A 52 1.17 -13.38 10.24
C GLU A 52 0.26 -12.65 9.22
N GLU A 53 -0.82 -13.30 8.76
CA GLU A 53 -1.80 -12.66 7.88
C GLU A 53 -2.47 -11.42 8.49
N GLY A 54 -2.69 -11.41 9.81
CA GLY A 54 -3.26 -10.28 10.53
C GLY A 54 -2.33 -9.07 10.53
N ALA A 55 -1.04 -9.29 10.81
CA ALA A 55 -0.02 -8.25 10.73
C ALA A 55 0.10 -7.69 9.30
N TYR A 56 0.09 -8.56 8.28
CA TYR A 56 0.14 -8.13 6.88
C TYR A 56 -1.06 -7.26 6.47
N ALA A 57 -2.27 -7.66 6.88
CA ALA A 57 -3.47 -6.92 6.56
C ALA A 57 -3.55 -5.60 7.33
N GLN A 58 -3.14 -5.57 8.60
CA GLN A 58 -3.00 -4.36 9.40
C GLN A 58 -2.05 -3.36 8.73
N ASN A 59 -0.83 -3.78 8.41
CA ASN A 59 0.16 -2.92 7.76
C ASN A 59 -0.31 -2.41 6.39
N ALA A 60 -0.98 -3.25 5.60
CA ALA A 60 -1.56 -2.84 4.32
C ALA A 60 -2.63 -1.76 4.52
N MET A 61 -3.55 -1.93 5.46
CA MET A 61 -4.62 -0.97 5.71
C MET A 61 -4.14 0.34 6.30
N ILE A 62 -3.16 0.31 7.21
CA ILE A 62 -2.53 1.53 7.74
C ILE A 62 -1.81 2.27 6.60
N SER A 63 -1.13 1.55 5.70
CA SER A 63 -0.48 2.17 4.53
C SER A 63 -1.49 2.87 3.63
N LEU A 64 -2.64 2.23 3.37
CA LEU A 64 -3.73 2.83 2.60
C LEU A 64 -4.33 4.05 3.31
N TYR A 65 -4.56 3.96 4.62
CA TYR A 65 -5.05 5.06 5.44
C TYR A 65 -4.15 6.29 5.33
N TYR A 66 -2.84 6.11 5.47
CA TYR A 66 -1.88 7.19 5.30
C TYR A 66 -1.81 7.72 3.86
N PHE A 67 -1.92 6.84 2.86
CA PHE A 67 -1.94 7.25 1.46
C PHE A 67 -3.16 8.13 1.13
N LEU A 68 -4.35 7.75 1.60
CA LEU A 68 -5.57 8.54 1.50
C LEU A 68 -5.46 9.86 2.28
N GLY A 69 -4.84 9.83 3.46
CA GLY A 69 -4.56 11.03 4.25
C GLY A 69 -3.73 12.05 3.48
N ASN A 70 -2.61 11.60 2.88
CA ASN A 70 -1.79 12.45 2.04
C ASN A 70 -2.55 12.98 0.81
N ALA A 71 -3.39 12.16 0.18
CA ALA A 71 -4.24 12.59 -0.93
C ALA A 71 -5.29 13.65 -0.54
N LEU A 72 -5.53 13.84 0.76
CA LEU A 72 -6.43 14.85 1.33
C LEU A 72 -5.71 16.08 1.89
N SER A 73 -4.49 15.94 2.42
CA SER A 73 -3.85 17.01 3.21
C SER A 73 -2.55 17.58 2.63
N GLU A 74 -2.03 17.08 1.49
CA GLU A 74 -0.71 17.45 0.92
C GLU A 74 0.47 17.34 1.93
N ASP A 75 0.27 16.71 3.09
CA ASP A 75 1.30 16.55 4.11
C ASP A 75 2.11 15.28 3.86
N GLY A 76 3.33 15.47 3.32
CA GLY A 76 4.24 14.40 2.94
C GLY A 76 4.71 13.51 4.11
N ALA A 77 4.47 13.89 5.37
CA ALA A 77 4.76 13.03 6.52
C ALA A 77 3.97 11.71 6.48
N SER A 78 2.74 11.71 5.95
CA SER A 78 1.92 10.50 5.83
C SER A 78 2.47 9.52 4.78
N ILE A 79 3.12 10.01 3.72
CA ILE A 79 3.74 9.13 2.70
C ILE A 79 4.90 8.33 3.30
N GLN A 80 5.74 8.96 4.13
CA GLN A 80 6.89 8.30 4.74
C GLN A 80 6.45 7.12 5.63
N GLY A 81 5.37 7.29 6.40
CA GLY A 81 4.78 6.22 7.19
C GLY A 81 4.26 5.07 6.33
N ALA A 82 3.55 5.37 5.23
CA ALA A 82 3.06 4.34 4.30
C ALA A 82 4.20 3.55 3.64
N ILE A 83 5.29 4.21 3.27
CA ILE A 83 6.48 3.55 2.72
C ILE A 83 7.14 2.65 3.78
N GLY A 84 7.26 3.12 5.02
CA GLY A 84 7.82 2.32 6.12
C GLY A 84 7.08 1.00 6.31
N LEU A 85 5.75 1.04 6.38
CA LEU A 85 4.91 -0.15 6.55
C LEU A 85 4.94 -1.10 5.34
N MET A 86 5.06 -0.55 4.13
CA MET A 86 5.29 -1.37 2.93
C MET A 86 6.62 -2.13 3.03
N LEU A 87 7.70 -1.45 3.47
CA LEU A 87 9.01 -2.07 3.63
C LEU A 87 8.98 -3.16 4.72
N GLU A 88 8.28 -2.94 5.83
CA GLU A 88 8.08 -3.95 6.88
C GLU A 88 7.35 -5.19 6.35
N ASN A 89 6.32 -5.01 5.51
CA ASN A 89 5.64 -6.14 4.88
C ASN A 89 6.55 -6.93 3.93
N LEU A 90 7.39 -6.24 3.17
CA LEU A 90 8.35 -6.90 2.27
C LEU A 90 9.43 -7.63 3.06
N ASP A 91 9.87 -7.08 4.19
CA ASP A 91 10.83 -7.69 5.10
C ASP A 91 10.34 -9.07 5.58
N LEU A 92 9.10 -9.09 6.09
CA LEU A 92 8.47 -10.29 6.60
C LEU A 92 8.26 -11.35 5.50
N LEU A 93 7.76 -10.94 4.33
CA LEU A 93 7.58 -11.86 3.19
C LEU A 93 8.89 -12.48 2.69
N ASN A 94 9.99 -11.70 2.67
CA ASN A 94 11.28 -12.23 2.26
C ASN A 94 11.86 -13.17 3.32
N TYR A 95 11.68 -12.85 4.61
CA TYR A 95 12.09 -13.74 5.70
C TYR A 95 11.34 -15.07 5.68
N GLU A 96 10.02 -15.07 5.45
CA GLU A 96 9.22 -16.29 5.28
C GLU A 96 9.76 -17.18 4.14
N SER A 97 10.16 -16.56 3.03
CA SER A 97 10.64 -17.25 1.83
C SER A 97 12.07 -17.79 2.00
N ASP A 98 12.97 -17.00 2.58
CA ASP A 98 14.36 -17.37 2.87
C ASP A 98 14.84 -16.67 4.14
N HIS A 99 15.05 -17.43 5.21
CA HIS A 99 15.50 -16.86 6.49
C HIS A 99 16.94 -16.32 6.45
N ASN A 100 17.71 -16.61 5.39
CA ASN A 100 19.07 -16.10 5.19
C ASN A 100 19.14 -15.00 4.13
N TYR A 101 18.00 -14.44 3.71
CA TYR A 101 17.98 -13.39 2.71
C TYR A 101 18.79 -12.15 3.17
N ASP A 102 19.38 -11.46 2.20
CA ASP A 102 20.08 -10.20 2.48
C ASP A 102 19.07 -9.03 2.49
N GLN A 103 18.63 -8.68 3.69
CA GLN A 103 17.74 -7.55 3.96
C GLN A 103 18.25 -6.23 3.35
N SER A 104 19.56 -6.00 3.36
CA SER A 104 20.13 -4.76 2.81
C SER A 104 19.98 -4.70 1.29
N THR A 105 20.20 -5.82 0.61
CA THR A 105 19.99 -5.93 -0.84
C THR A 105 18.52 -5.77 -1.21
N MET A 106 17.60 -6.33 -0.42
CA MET A 106 16.15 -6.17 -0.63
C MET A 106 15.73 -4.70 -0.51
N ILE A 107 16.12 -4.03 0.58
CA ILE A 107 15.79 -2.61 0.81
C ILE A 107 16.34 -1.73 -0.31
N LEU A 108 17.55 -2.00 -0.81
CA LEU A 108 18.14 -1.25 -1.92
C LEU A 108 17.37 -1.42 -3.24
N ASN A 109 16.84 -2.61 -3.51
CA ASN A 109 15.99 -2.83 -4.68
C ASN A 109 14.70 -2.01 -4.58
N GLU A 110 14.09 -1.96 -3.40
CA GLU A 110 12.81 -1.24 -3.25
C GLU A 110 12.99 0.28 -3.21
N ILE A 111 14.10 0.75 -2.64
CA ILE A 111 14.52 2.15 -2.83
C ILE A 111 14.67 2.46 -4.32
N THR A 112 15.25 1.55 -5.10
CA THR A 112 15.42 1.74 -6.56
C THR A 112 14.06 1.82 -7.26
N VAL A 113 13.13 0.90 -6.95
CA VAL A 113 11.77 0.91 -7.51
C VAL A 113 11.02 2.20 -7.16
N VAL A 114 11.07 2.62 -5.90
CA VAL A 114 10.42 3.86 -5.43
C VAL A 114 11.05 5.09 -6.12
N LEU A 115 12.38 5.15 -6.22
CA LEU A 115 13.07 6.23 -6.92
C LEU A 115 12.72 6.26 -8.41
N ASP A 116 12.59 5.09 -9.05
CA ASP A 116 12.18 5.00 -10.45
C ASP A 116 10.75 5.51 -10.64
N MET A 117 9.81 5.12 -9.78
CA MET A 117 8.43 5.62 -9.77
C MET A 117 8.38 7.14 -9.59
N ILE A 118 9.11 7.67 -8.60
CA ILE A 118 9.23 9.12 -8.39
C ILE A 118 9.80 9.79 -9.63
N SER A 119 10.82 9.19 -10.27
CA SER A 119 11.45 9.75 -11.45
C SER A 119 10.52 9.80 -12.66
N VAL A 120 9.56 8.87 -12.76
CA VAL A 120 8.51 8.87 -13.78
C VAL A 120 7.47 9.95 -13.48
N ILE A 121 7.05 10.09 -12.22
CA ILE A 121 6.10 11.13 -11.80
C ILE A 121 6.68 12.53 -12.01
N VAL A 122 7.94 12.74 -11.64
CA VAL A 122 8.64 14.03 -11.81
C VAL A 122 8.90 14.36 -13.29
N ARG A 123 9.06 13.35 -14.14
CA ARG A 123 9.26 13.52 -15.59
C ARG A 123 7.95 13.55 -16.40
N ALA A 124 6.82 13.24 -15.78
CA ALA A 124 5.53 13.38 -16.43
C ALA A 124 5.27 14.89 -16.65
N PRO A 125 5.16 15.37 -17.90
CA PRO A 125 4.73 16.74 -18.14
C PRO A 125 3.35 16.91 -17.51
N SER A 126 3.13 18.03 -16.82
CA SER A 126 1.87 18.41 -16.20
C SER A 126 0.79 18.67 -17.25
N SER A 127 0.29 17.60 -17.87
CA SER A 127 -0.85 17.60 -18.77
C SER A 127 -1.34 16.16 -19.02
N ASP A 128 -2.59 15.93 -18.63
CA ASP A 128 -3.52 14.88 -19.09
C ASP A 128 -3.29 13.42 -18.65
N ALA A 129 -3.76 13.13 -17.42
CA ALA A 129 -4.77 12.12 -17.04
C ALA A 129 -4.88 10.74 -17.76
N THR A 130 -3.88 10.25 -18.50
CA THR A 130 -4.07 9.04 -19.36
C THR A 130 -2.95 8.01 -19.30
N LEU A 131 -2.07 8.02 -18.30
CA LEU A 131 -0.92 7.09 -18.26
C LEU A 131 -0.93 6.03 -17.17
N ALA A 132 -1.92 6.00 -16.26
CA ALA A 132 -2.02 4.96 -15.24
C ALA A 132 -2.24 3.53 -15.79
N ASN A 133 -2.56 3.38 -17.09
CA ASN A 133 -2.96 2.10 -17.69
C ASN A 133 -1.82 1.29 -18.35
N SER A 134 -0.56 1.75 -18.30
CA SER A 134 0.56 1.07 -19.00
C SER A 134 1.55 0.34 -18.09
N THR A 135 1.61 0.64 -16.79
CA THR A 135 2.64 0.07 -15.90
C THR A 135 2.22 -1.25 -15.25
N ALA A 136 0.92 -1.54 -15.15
CA ALA A 136 0.40 -2.79 -14.55
C ALA A 136 0.70 -4.07 -15.38
N ARG A 137 1.16 -3.92 -16.63
CA ARG A 137 1.55 -5.06 -17.49
C ARG A 137 3.03 -5.46 -17.39
N GLY A 138 3.87 -4.68 -16.72
CA GLY A 138 5.32 -4.93 -16.64
C GLY A 138 5.75 -5.87 -15.51
N TYR A 139 4.91 -6.05 -14.48
CA TYR A 139 5.24 -6.82 -13.27
C TYR A 139 4.44 -8.11 -13.10
N MET A 140 3.71 -8.55 -14.14
CA MET A 140 3.16 -9.92 -14.22
C MET A 140 4.20 -10.84 -14.90
N LEU A 141 5.24 -11.21 -14.16
CA LEU A 141 6.00 -12.45 -14.35
C LEU A 141 6.29 -13.06 -12.99
#